data_AF-A0A1Z5KC65-F1
#
_entry.id   AF-A0A1Z5KC65-F1
#
_cell.length_a   1.000
_cell.length_b   1.000
_cell.length_c   1.000
_cell.angle_alpha   90.00
_cell.angle_beta   90.00
_cell.angle_gamma   90.00
#
_symmetry.space_group_name_H-M   'P 1'
#
loop_
_entity.id
_entity.type
_entity.pdbx_description
1 polymer ?
#
loop_
_entity_poly.entity_id
_entity_poly.type
_entity_poly.pdbx_seq_one_letter_code
_entity_poly.pdbx_strand_id
1 'polypeptide(L)'
;MRSLLLLSLLITATQAFSPSSPGRTAATTHFMAPRFVGGQWVANSPDERPEAGYGPGKTLLMHGPKPFFSRIFQQRDYEQAVLKFMAQDGVSRNEAQGNMDAYLRNPNDWAYQRFESQRKGVKVNYSEIKPKELGLVFVWSTVVLSVVGRGAYAISEGVGFYDFLK
;
A
#
# COMPACT_ATOMS: atom_id res chain seq x y z
N MET A 1 -28.99 3.13 -26.64
CA MET A 1 -28.18 4.25 -26.10
C MET A 1 -27.89 4.16 -24.59
N ARG A 2 -28.46 3.20 -23.83
CA ARG A 2 -28.17 3.01 -22.39
C ARG A 2 -26.85 2.30 -22.07
N SER A 3 -26.30 1.48 -22.99
CA SER A 3 -25.01 0.78 -22.77
C SER A 3 -23.76 1.65 -22.91
N LEU A 4 -23.84 2.81 -23.58
CA LEU A 4 -22.68 3.70 -23.78
C LEU A 4 -22.35 4.55 -22.54
N LEU A 5 -23.31 4.74 -21.64
CA LEU A 5 -23.14 5.50 -20.38
C LEU A 5 -22.45 4.69 -19.27
N LEU A 6 -22.52 3.36 -19.31
CA LEU A 6 -21.81 2.49 -18.36
C LEU A 6 -20.31 2.42 -18.67
N LEU A 7 -19.93 2.54 -19.95
CA LEU A 7 -18.54 2.48 -20.37
C LEU A 7 -17.77 3.77 -20.04
N SER A 8 -18.44 4.93 -20.01
CA SER A 8 -17.80 6.21 -19.66
C SER A 8 -17.57 6.40 -18.16
N LEU A 9 -18.31 5.70 -17.29
CA LEU A 9 -18.10 5.73 -15.83
C LEU A 9 -16.90 4.88 -15.38
N LEU A 10 -16.52 3.85 -16.16
CA LEU A 10 -15.37 2.99 -15.90
C LEU A 10 -14.03 3.63 -16.29
N ILE A 11 -14.02 4.61 -17.20
CA ILE A 11 -12.79 5.22 -17.73
C ILE A 11 -12.30 6.40 -16.88
N THR A 12 -13.16 7.02 -16.06
CA THR A 12 -12.77 8.14 -15.17
C THR A 12 -12.19 7.72 -13.83
N ALA A 13 -12.28 6.43 -13.45
CA ALA A 13 -11.74 5.93 -12.18
C ALA A 13 -10.22 5.67 -12.20
N THR A 14 -9.58 5.61 -13.37
CA THR A 14 -8.14 5.32 -13.48
C THR A 14 -7.23 6.51 -13.12
N GLN A 15 -7.74 7.74 -13.16
CA GLN A 15 -6.94 8.94 -12.86
C GLN A 15 -6.74 9.20 -11.35
N ALA A 16 -7.59 8.60 -10.50
CA ALA A 16 -7.57 8.81 -9.04
C ALA A 16 -6.41 8.08 -8.33
N PHE A 17 -5.69 7.20 -9.03
CA PHE A 17 -4.52 6.47 -8.53
C PHE A 17 -3.19 6.97 -9.12
N SER A 18 -3.14 8.22 -9.58
CA SER A 18 -1.86 8.83 -9.92
C SER A 18 -0.97 8.90 -8.68
N PRO A 19 0.29 8.42 -8.75
CA PRO A 19 1.18 8.41 -7.59
C PRO A 19 1.42 9.85 -7.10
N SER A 20 1.12 10.11 -5.83
CA SER A 20 1.40 11.41 -5.23
C SER A 20 2.89 11.53 -4.91
N SER A 21 3.47 12.66 -5.33
CA SER A 21 4.85 13.01 -5.07
C SER A 21 5.13 13.00 -3.55
N PRO A 22 6.12 12.23 -3.07
CA PRO A 22 6.33 12.03 -1.66
C PRO A 22 7.14 13.15 -1.00
N GLY A 23 6.76 13.46 0.25
CA GLY A 23 7.48 14.37 1.13
C GLY A 23 8.87 13.85 1.48
N ARG A 24 9.82 14.79 1.55
CA ARG A 24 11.25 14.53 1.82
C ARG A 24 11.48 14.37 3.31
N THR A 25 12.16 13.29 3.72
CA THR A 25 12.69 13.18 5.10
C THR A 25 14.10 12.60 5.07
N ALA A 26 14.98 13.13 5.95
CA ALA A 26 16.40 12.80 6.01
C ALA A 26 16.65 11.44 6.70
N ALA A 27 17.67 10.72 6.23
CA ALA A 27 18.02 9.37 6.70
C ALA A 27 18.68 9.39 8.09
N THR A 28 18.18 8.57 9.00
CA THR A 28 18.82 8.27 10.30
C THR A 28 19.64 6.98 10.16
N THR A 29 20.92 7.02 10.55
CA THR A 29 21.86 5.91 10.42
C THR A 29 21.66 4.92 11.58
N HIS A 30 21.18 3.70 11.29
CA HIS A 30 21.07 2.62 12.27
C HIS A 30 22.27 1.67 12.18
N PHE A 31 22.89 1.38 13.33
CA PHE A 31 24.20 0.75 13.43
C PHE A 31 24.20 -0.79 13.53
N MET A 32 23.06 -1.47 13.32
CA MET A 32 23.03 -2.95 13.24
C MET A 32 22.04 -3.39 12.17
N ALA A 33 22.57 -3.98 11.09
CA ALA A 33 21.77 -4.55 10.02
C ALA A 33 21.42 -6.02 10.31
N PRO A 34 20.27 -6.53 9.80
CA PRO A 34 19.94 -7.96 9.85
C PRO A 34 21.04 -8.83 9.24
N ARG A 35 21.21 -10.06 9.75
CA ARG A 35 22.25 -10.99 9.27
C ARG A 35 21.65 -12.12 8.45
N PHE A 36 22.37 -12.57 7.44
CA PHE A 36 22.00 -13.74 6.64
C PHE A 36 22.64 -15.00 7.22
N VAL A 37 21.83 -15.90 7.78
CA VAL A 37 22.27 -17.15 8.42
C VAL A 37 21.46 -18.30 7.86
N GLY A 38 22.14 -19.35 7.36
CA GLY A 38 21.47 -20.58 6.92
C GLY A 38 20.45 -20.40 5.78
N GLY A 39 20.64 -19.40 4.92
CA GLY A 39 19.72 -19.12 3.82
C GLY A 39 18.57 -18.16 4.16
N GLN A 40 18.52 -17.63 5.38
CA GLN A 40 17.47 -16.71 5.84
C GLN A 40 18.05 -15.48 6.52
N TRP A 41 17.37 -14.35 6.39
CA TRP A 41 17.63 -13.14 7.14
C TRP A 41 17.04 -13.24 8.55
N VAL A 42 17.85 -12.91 9.55
CA VAL A 42 17.51 -12.98 10.97
C VAL A 42 17.71 -11.61 11.60
N ALA A 43 16.70 -11.18 12.38
CA ALA A 43 16.74 -9.97 13.18
C ALA A 43 17.71 -10.14 14.36
N ASN A 44 18.64 -9.21 14.53
CA ASN A 44 19.63 -9.23 15.62
C ASN A 44 19.24 -8.35 16.81
N SER A 45 18.33 -7.41 16.60
CA SER A 45 17.90 -6.44 17.60
C SER A 45 16.38 -6.44 17.76
N PRO A 46 15.84 -6.00 18.91
CA PRO A 46 14.41 -5.78 19.08
C PRO A 46 13.81 -4.83 18.04
N ASP A 47 14.58 -3.85 17.57
CA ASP A 47 14.16 -2.83 16.59
C ASP A 47 13.99 -3.40 15.16
N GLU A 48 14.53 -4.59 14.91
CA GLU A 48 14.37 -5.34 13.65
C GLU A 48 13.20 -6.33 13.69
N ARG A 49 12.58 -6.54 14.86
CA ARG A 49 11.49 -7.52 15.02
C ARG A 49 10.17 -7.06 14.40
N PRO A 50 9.28 -8.01 14.07
CA PRO A 50 7.89 -7.75 13.68
C PRO A 50 7.16 -6.67 14.48
N GLU A 51 7.42 -6.61 15.78
CA GLU A 51 6.81 -5.68 16.73
C GLU A 51 7.26 -4.22 16.57
N ALA A 52 8.50 -3.98 16.10
CA ALA A 52 9.05 -2.62 15.96
C ALA A 52 8.53 -1.87 14.73
N GLY A 53 7.86 -2.58 13.83
CA GLY A 53 7.26 -2.00 12.64
C GLY A 53 5.77 -1.75 12.81
N TYR A 54 5.16 -1.10 11.83
CA TYR A 54 3.74 -0.83 11.90
C TYR A 54 2.88 -2.06 11.54
N GLY A 55 1.69 -2.14 12.15
CA GLY A 55 0.78 -3.28 11.97
C GLY A 55 0.13 -3.36 10.58
N PRO A 56 -0.41 -4.53 10.19
CA PRO A 56 -1.04 -4.75 8.88
C PRO A 56 -2.20 -3.79 8.57
N GLY A 57 -2.94 -3.32 9.58
CA GLY A 57 -4.01 -2.34 9.38
C GLY A 57 -3.52 -1.03 8.76
N LYS A 58 -2.32 -0.56 9.15
CA LYS A 58 -1.71 0.62 8.53
C LYS A 58 -1.24 0.33 7.09
N THR A 59 -0.77 -0.89 6.80
CA THR A 59 -0.51 -1.31 5.41
C THR A 59 -1.77 -1.24 4.55
N LEU A 60 -2.90 -1.78 5.04
CA LEU A 60 -4.16 -1.75 4.30
C LEU A 60 -4.57 -0.31 3.97
N LEU A 61 -4.44 0.58 4.95
CA LEU A 61 -4.83 1.97 4.82
C LEU A 61 -3.96 2.77 3.84
N MET A 62 -2.66 2.53 3.85
CA MET A 62 -1.70 3.31 3.06
C MET A 62 -1.40 2.71 1.69
N HIS A 63 -1.29 1.38 1.64
CA HIS A 63 -0.79 0.65 0.48
C HIS A 63 -1.85 -0.26 -0.15
N GLY A 64 -3.01 -0.39 0.49
CA GLY A 64 -4.15 -1.12 -0.03
C GLY A 64 -4.15 -2.62 0.30
N PRO A 65 -5.09 -3.36 -0.29
CA PRO A 65 -5.39 -4.74 0.11
C PRO A 65 -4.32 -5.75 -0.31
N LYS A 66 -3.63 -5.53 -1.44
CA LYS A 66 -2.62 -6.47 -1.95
C LYS A 66 -1.44 -6.68 -0.96
N PRO A 67 -0.74 -5.63 -0.50
CA PRO A 67 0.31 -5.82 0.50
C PRO A 67 -0.26 -6.28 1.85
N PHE A 68 -1.47 -5.86 2.23
CA PHE A 68 -2.14 -6.36 3.43
C PHE A 68 -2.30 -7.89 3.43
N PHE A 69 -2.82 -8.46 2.34
CA PHE A 69 -2.97 -9.90 2.22
C PHE A 69 -1.63 -10.64 2.14
N SER A 70 -0.62 -10.05 1.52
CA SER A 70 0.75 -10.59 1.54
C SER A 70 1.28 -10.70 2.98
N ARG A 71 1.06 -9.68 3.81
CA ARG A 71 1.47 -9.70 5.23
C ARG A 71 0.76 -10.77 6.05
N ILE A 72 -0.50 -11.09 5.73
CA ILE A 72 -1.31 -12.07 6.47
C ILE A 72 -1.02 -13.49 5.99
N PHE A 73 -1.02 -13.72 4.68
CA PHE A 73 -0.94 -15.07 4.12
C PHE A 73 0.48 -15.50 3.75
N GLN A 74 1.40 -14.56 3.55
CA GLN A 74 2.79 -14.79 3.15
C GLN A 74 3.76 -14.14 4.14
N GLN A 75 3.44 -14.21 5.43
CA GLN A 75 4.17 -13.51 6.50
C GLN A 75 5.69 -13.79 6.46
N ARG A 76 6.09 -15.06 6.27
CA ARG A 76 7.50 -15.43 6.23
C ARG A 76 8.24 -14.76 5.09
N ASP A 77 7.71 -14.84 3.87
CA ASP A 77 8.37 -14.33 2.67
C ASP A 77 8.40 -12.79 2.69
N TYR A 78 7.34 -12.17 3.21
CA TYR A 78 7.29 -10.74 3.47
C TYR A 78 8.35 -10.29 4.48
N GLU A 79 8.46 -10.95 5.64
CA GLU A 79 9.45 -10.60 6.67
C GLU A 79 10.88 -10.81 6.16
N GLN A 80 11.14 -11.87 5.40
CA GLN A 80 12.44 -12.09 4.75
C GLN A 80 12.78 -10.97 3.77
N ALA A 81 11.80 -10.50 3.00
CA ALA A 81 11.99 -9.40 2.07
C ALA A 81 12.26 -8.07 2.80
N VAL A 82 11.57 -7.80 3.91
CA VAL A 82 11.79 -6.61 4.75
C VAL A 82 13.19 -6.63 5.37
N LEU A 83 13.59 -7.74 6.01
CA LEU A 83 14.92 -7.85 6.62
C LEU A 83 16.03 -7.76 5.58
N LYS A 84 15.85 -8.36 4.41
CA LYS A 84 16.77 -8.21 3.27
C LYS A 84 16.90 -6.74 2.87
N PHE A 85 15.78 -6.02 2.79
CA PHE A 85 15.77 -4.60 2.42
C PHE A 85 16.48 -3.74 3.47
N MET A 86 16.22 -3.98 4.76
CA MET A 86 16.91 -3.32 5.85
C MET A 86 18.43 -3.52 5.78
N ALA A 87 18.87 -4.75 5.49
CA ALA A 87 20.29 -5.06 5.39
C ALA A 87 20.96 -4.45 4.15
N GLN A 88 20.26 -4.38 3.02
CA GLN A 88 20.80 -3.83 1.78
C GLN A 88 20.85 -2.30 1.77
N ASP A 89 19.79 -1.65 2.26
CA ASP A 89 19.64 -0.20 2.19
C ASP A 89 20.02 0.51 3.50
N GLY A 90 20.24 -0.23 4.58
CA GLY A 90 20.64 0.31 5.89
C GLY A 90 19.55 1.18 6.54
N VAL A 91 18.28 0.87 6.27
CA VAL A 91 17.12 1.68 6.70
C VAL A 91 16.42 1.07 7.90
N SER A 92 15.65 1.90 8.60
CA SER A 92 14.79 1.47 9.70
C SER A 92 13.74 0.44 9.24
N ARG A 93 13.22 -0.33 10.19
CA ARG A 93 12.20 -1.34 9.87
C ARG A 93 10.93 -0.75 9.26
N ASN A 94 10.47 0.38 9.77
CA ASN A 94 9.29 1.08 9.24
C ASN A 94 9.50 1.52 7.79
N GLU A 95 10.69 2.04 7.47
CA GLU A 95 11.03 2.46 6.11
C GLU A 95 11.14 1.25 5.16
N ALA A 96 11.74 0.14 5.63
CA ALA A 96 11.81 -1.10 4.85
C ALA A 96 10.43 -1.71 4.59
N GLN A 97 9.55 -1.75 5.60
CA GLN A 97 8.15 -2.19 5.43
C GLN A 97 7.40 -1.29 4.44
N GLY A 98 7.56 0.03 4.56
CA GLY A 98 6.94 0.98 3.64
C GLY A 98 7.40 0.74 2.19
N ASN A 99 8.69 0.49 1.99
CA ASN A 99 9.24 0.18 0.67
C ASN A 99 8.73 -1.16 0.12
N MET A 100 8.65 -2.19 0.96
CA MET A 100 8.12 -3.49 0.55
C MET A 100 6.64 -3.41 0.20
N ASP A 101 5.85 -2.71 1.00
CA ASP A 101 4.43 -2.49 0.75
C ASP A 101 4.20 -1.69 -0.55
N ALA A 102 5.01 -0.65 -0.78
CA ALA A 102 4.97 0.15 -2.01
C ALA A 102 5.34 -0.68 -3.25
N TYR A 103 6.38 -1.52 -3.15
CA TYR A 103 6.78 -2.45 -4.21
C TYR A 103 5.65 -3.44 -4.52
N LEU A 104 5.06 -4.07 -3.51
CA LEU A 104 3.96 -5.02 -3.70
C LEU A 104 2.73 -4.36 -4.32
N ARG A 105 2.43 -3.12 -3.93
CA ARG A 105 1.33 -2.33 -4.50
C ARG A 105 1.56 -2.05 -5.99
N ASN A 106 2.70 -1.45 -6.35
CA ASN A 106 3.04 -1.14 -7.74
C ASN A 106 4.57 -1.19 -7.96
N PRO A 107 5.10 -2.31 -8.48
CA PRO A 107 6.54 -2.48 -8.69
C PRO A 107 7.15 -1.46 -9.67
N ASN A 108 6.41 -1.07 -10.71
CA ASN A 108 6.91 -0.17 -11.75
C ASN A 108 7.06 1.26 -11.23
N ASP A 109 6.04 1.74 -10.51
CA ASP A 109 6.05 3.05 -9.86
C ASP A 109 7.13 3.13 -8.78
N TRP A 110 7.25 2.09 -7.96
CA TRP A 110 8.31 2.00 -6.96
C TRP A 110 9.71 2.04 -7.58
N ALA A 111 9.94 1.27 -8.66
CA ALA A 111 11.22 1.26 -9.36
C ALA A 111 11.55 2.65 -9.95
N TYR A 112 10.58 3.29 -10.58
CA TYR A 112 10.72 4.65 -11.09
C TYR A 112 11.12 5.64 -10.00
N GLN A 113 10.39 5.66 -8.88
CA GLN A 113 10.67 6.52 -7.74
C GLN A 113 12.03 6.23 -7.13
N ARG A 114 12.48 4.97 -7.13
CA ARG A 114 13.82 4.60 -6.66
C ARG A 114 14.91 5.15 -7.59
N PHE A 115 14.78 5.01 -8.92
CA PHE A 115 15.70 5.63 -9.86
C PHE A 115 15.70 7.15 -9.76
N GLU A 116 14.53 7.76 -9.59
CA GLU A 116 14.41 9.20 -9.42
C GLU A 116 15.05 9.69 -8.10
N SER A 117 14.91 8.92 -7.02
CA SER A 117 15.55 9.20 -5.74
C SER A 117 17.08 9.17 -5.84
N GLN A 118 17.64 8.25 -6.63
CA GLN A 118 19.08 8.20 -6.89
C GLN A 118 19.55 9.38 -7.75
N ARG A 119 18.73 9.82 -8.72
CA ARG A 119 19.06 10.97 -9.60
C ARG A 119 18.95 12.32 -8.91
N LYS A 120 17.90 12.52 -8.09
CA LYS A 120 17.60 13.80 -7.43
C LYS A 120 18.10 13.87 -5.99
N GLY A 121 18.59 12.76 -5.43
CA GLY A 121 19.03 12.65 -4.04
C GLY A 121 17.89 12.66 -3.02
N VAL A 122 16.63 12.51 -3.46
CA VAL A 122 15.45 12.67 -2.62
C VAL A 122 14.78 11.32 -2.40
N LYS A 123 14.85 10.80 -1.18
CA LYS A 123 14.19 9.54 -0.81
C LYS A 123 12.72 9.74 -0.50
N VAL A 124 11.92 8.78 -0.96
CA VAL A 124 10.48 8.72 -0.75
C VAL A 124 10.18 8.07 0.60
N ASN A 125 9.42 8.74 1.47
CA ASN A 125 8.92 8.11 2.69
C ASN A 125 7.58 7.41 2.44
N TYR A 126 7.59 6.07 2.46
CA TYR A 126 6.40 5.22 2.31
C TYR A 126 5.76 4.79 3.63
N SER A 127 6.32 5.21 4.77
CA SER A 127 5.88 4.77 6.10
C SER A 127 4.95 5.76 6.80
N GLU A 128 4.80 6.97 6.25
CA GLU A 128 3.95 8.04 6.78
C GLU A 128 2.56 8.08 6.13
N ILE A 129 1.53 8.28 6.96
CA ILE A 129 0.16 8.43 6.47
C ILE A 129 0.01 9.84 5.88
N LYS A 130 -0.36 9.92 4.60
CA LYS A 130 -0.71 11.18 3.94
C LYS A 130 -2.21 11.46 4.17
N PRO A 131 -2.60 12.47 4.97
CA PRO A 131 -4.01 12.69 5.34
C PRO A 131 -4.92 12.96 4.14
N LYS A 132 -4.38 13.60 3.09
CA LYS A 132 -5.10 13.86 1.84
C LYS A 132 -5.48 12.59 1.11
N GLU A 133 -4.56 11.63 1.01
CA GLU A 133 -4.82 10.33 0.37
C GLU A 133 -5.82 9.53 1.19
N LEU A 134 -5.68 9.55 2.52
CA LEU A 134 -6.59 8.89 3.44
C LEU A 134 -8.05 9.37 3.26
N GLY A 135 -8.25 10.69 3.19
CA GLY A 135 -9.57 11.27 2.94
C GLY A 135 -10.15 10.81 1.60
N LEU A 136 -9.32 10.76 0.55
CA LEU A 136 -9.74 10.31 -0.77
C LEU A 136 -10.14 8.83 -0.78
N VAL A 137 -9.36 7.97 -0.11
CA VAL A 137 -9.69 6.55 0.08
C VAL A 137 -11.02 6.39 0.80
N PHE A 138 -11.28 7.18 1.85
CA PHE A 138 -12.53 7.10 2.60
C PHE A 138 -13.75 7.51 1.77
N VAL A 139 -13.64 8.62 1.02
CA VAL A 139 -14.70 9.10 0.13
C VAL A 139 -15.02 8.05 -0.93
N TRP A 140 -14.01 7.53 -1.64
CA TRP A 140 -14.23 6.52 -2.68
C TRP A 140 -14.71 5.19 -2.12
N SER A 141 -14.20 4.76 -0.97
CA SER A 141 -14.68 3.54 -0.32
C SER A 141 -16.17 3.64 0.01
N THR A 142 -16.61 4.79 0.52
CA THR A 142 -18.03 5.04 0.82
C THR A 142 -18.89 4.97 -0.45
N VAL A 143 -18.45 5.61 -1.53
CA VAL A 143 -19.15 5.58 -2.83
C VAL A 143 -19.25 4.15 -3.36
N VAL A 144 -18.14 3.41 -3.39
CA VAL A 144 -18.10 2.03 -3.89
C VAL A 144 -18.96 1.09 -3.04
N LEU A 145 -18.85 1.16 -1.71
CA LEU A 145 -19.69 0.35 -0.81
C LEU A 145 -21.18 0.65 -0.99
N SER A 146 -21.54 1.91 -1.18
CA SER A 146 -22.95 2.29 -1.40
C SER A 146 -23.49 1.69 -2.70
N VAL A 147 -22.70 1.77 -3.79
CA VAL A 147 -23.07 1.21 -5.10
C VAL A 147 -23.14 -0.31 -5.07
N VAL A 148 -22.12 -0.97 -4.50
CA VAL A 148 -22.06 -2.44 -4.40
C VAL A 148 -23.16 -2.96 -3.48
N GLY A 149 -23.37 -2.32 -2.33
CA GLY A 149 -24.44 -2.65 -1.40
C GLY A 149 -25.81 -2.53 -2.05
N ARG A 150 -26.05 -1.47 -2.84
CA ARG A 150 -27.30 -1.33 -3.60
C ARG A 150 -27.47 -2.44 -4.63
N GLY A 151 -26.39 -2.84 -5.30
CA GLY A 151 -26.38 -3.94 -6.26
C GLY A 151 -26.72 -5.28 -5.59
N ALA A 152 -26.11 -5.58 -4.46
CA ALA A 152 -26.39 -6.78 -3.68
C ALA A 152 -27.87 -6.81 -3.23
N TYR A 153 -28.39 -5.70 -2.72
CA TYR A 153 -29.80 -5.57 -2.33
C TYR A 153 -30.76 -5.72 -3.51
N ALA A 154 -30.43 -5.14 -4.67
CA ALA A 154 -31.22 -5.29 -5.89
C ALA A 154 -31.35 -6.75 -6.32
N ILE A 155 -30.24 -7.50 -6.22
CA ILE A 155 -30.19 -8.92 -6.57
C ILE A 155 -30.97 -9.76 -5.56
N SER A 156 -30.86 -9.47 -4.26
CA SER A 156 -31.55 -10.27 -3.22
C SER A 156 -33.07 -10.09 -3.25
N GLU A 157 -33.55 -8.87 -3.48
CA GLU A 157 -34.99 -8.53 -3.45
C GLU A 157 -35.65 -8.52 -4.83
N GLY A 158 -34.89 -8.74 -5.91
CA GLY A 158 -35.41 -8.68 -7.28
C GLY A 158 -35.89 -7.28 -7.72
N VAL A 159 -35.46 -6.23 -7.02
CA VAL A 159 -35.83 -4.83 -7.33
C VAL A 159 -34.84 -4.20 -8.31
N GLY A 160 -35.31 -3.27 -9.13
CA GLY A 160 -34.42 -2.54 -10.05
C GLY A 160 -33.35 -1.75 -9.29
N PHE A 161 -32.11 -1.69 -9.80
CA PHE A 161 -31.01 -0.97 -9.15
C PHE A 161 -31.32 0.52 -8.88
N TYR A 162 -32.07 1.15 -9.80
CA TYR A 162 -32.45 2.56 -9.72
C TYR A 162 -33.71 2.84 -8.89
N ASP A 163 -34.29 1.81 -8.28
CA ASP A 163 -35.53 1.91 -7.50
C ASP A 163 -35.15 2.35 -6.07
N PHE A 164 -34.71 3.61 -5.92
CA PHE A 164 -34.21 4.16 -4.64
C PHE A 164 -35.32 4.66 -3.72
N LEU A 165 -36.52 4.88 -4.26
CA LEU A 165 -37.67 5.48 -3.60
C LEU A 165 -38.92 4.70 -4.03
N LYS A 166 -39.26 3.67 -3.27
CA LYS A 166 -40.62 3.12 -3.21
C LYS A 166 -41.16 3.36 -1.83
#